data_AF-A0A0F9CLF3-F1
#
_entry.id   AF-A0A0F9CLF3-F1
#
_cell.length_a   1.000
_cell.length_b   1.000
_cell.length_c   1.000
_cell.angle_alpha   90.00
_cell.angle_beta   90.00
_cell.angle_gamma   90.00
#
_symmetry.space_group_name_H-M   'P 1'
#
loop_
_entity.id
_entity.type
_entity.pdbx_description
1 polymer ?
#
loop_
_entity_poly.entity_id
_entity_poly.type
_entity_poly.pdbx_seq_one_letter_code
_entity_poly.pdbx_strand_id
1 'polypeptide(L)'
;MAGTYQLRHTTDRPREATRQDRSLCRRSSLLLTLLGALLVALALRVAHLQGLRSDELSEVARKQQKRLIHLPARPGNIFARTRGGHVLLAGSRQVPCIYADPLLLGEEKFIPAVGKLSGILGIPAEEAEAVR
;
A
#
# COMPACT_ATOMS: atom_id res chain seq x y z
N MET A 1 -6.00 -86.17 -17.64
CA MET A 1 -5.49 -85.08 -16.78
C MET A 1 -4.45 -84.29 -17.56
N ALA A 2 -4.47 -82.96 -17.41
CA ALA A 2 -3.64 -81.93 -18.07
C ALA A 2 -3.93 -81.76 -19.57
N GLY A 3 -4.36 -80.61 -20.12
CA GLY A 3 -4.34 -79.24 -19.62
C GLY A 3 -3.90 -78.35 -20.78
N THR A 4 -4.79 -78.07 -21.72
CA THR A 4 -4.52 -77.23 -22.90
C THR A 4 -4.62 -75.75 -22.53
N TYR A 5 -3.49 -75.13 -22.19
CA TYR A 5 -3.41 -73.69 -21.98
C TYR A 5 -3.26 -72.97 -23.33
N GLN A 6 -4.38 -72.38 -23.77
CA GLN A 6 -4.45 -71.38 -24.85
C GLN A 6 -3.75 -70.09 -24.39
N LEU A 7 -2.48 -69.90 -24.78
CA LEU A 7 -1.76 -68.64 -24.59
C LEU A 7 -2.15 -67.68 -25.72
N ARG A 8 -3.08 -66.79 -25.37
CA ARG A 8 -3.63 -65.72 -26.20
C ARG A 8 -2.53 -64.69 -26.48
N HIS A 9 -1.99 -64.69 -27.70
CA HIS A 9 -1.23 -63.58 -28.24
C HIS A 9 -2.14 -62.34 -28.28
N THR A 10 -1.95 -61.42 -27.33
CA THR A 10 -2.51 -60.07 -27.41
C THR A 10 -1.41 -59.17 -27.95
N THR A 11 -1.47 -59.01 -29.26
CA THR A 11 -1.09 -57.81 -30.03
C THR A 11 -0.17 -56.82 -29.33
N ASP A 12 1.09 -57.00 -29.65
CA ASP A 12 2.08 -55.95 -29.88
C ASP A 12 1.46 -54.74 -30.62
N ARG A 13 1.36 -53.59 -29.94
CA ARG A 13 1.26 -52.28 -30.58
C ARG A 13 2.15 -51.26 -29.89
N PRO A 14 3.39 -51.10 -30.37
CA PRO A 14 4.15 -49.89 -30.10
C PRO A 14 4.64 -49.32 -31.43
N ARG A 15 4.02 -48.26 -31.98
CA ARG A 15 4.72 -47.42 -32.98
C ARG A 15 4.16 -46.05 -33.35
N GLU A 16 3.07 -45.56 -32.77
CA GLU A 16 2.51 -44.27 -33.22
C GLU A 16 2.80 -43.05 -32.33
N ALA A 17 3.34 -43.23 -31.11
CA ALA A 17 3.55 -42.11 -30.17
C ALA A 17 4.75 -41.18 -30.49
N THR A 18 5.57 -41.48 -31.50
CA THR A 18 6.90 -40.82 -31.61
C THR A 18 6.91 -39.45 -32.29
N ARG A 19 5.85 -39.07 -33.02
CA ARG A 19 5.80 -37.76 -33.71
C ARG A 19 5.05 -36.69 -32.92
N GLN A 20 4.00 -37.07 -32.19
CA GLN A 20 3.12 -36.14 -31.48
C GLN A 20 3.76 -35.63 -30.17
N ASP A 21 4.46 -36.50 -29.44
CA ASP A 21 5.16 -36.16 -28.19
C ASP A 21 6.30 -35.15 -28.37
N ARG A 22 7.04 -35.24 -29.49
CA ARG A 22 8.14 -34.29 -29.77
C ARG A 22 7.63 -32.85 -29.93
N SER A 23 6.40 -32.68 -30.43
CA SER A 23 5.80 -31.36 -30.60
C SER A 23 5.29 -30.76 -29.29
N LEU A 24 4.76 -31.59 -28.39
CA LEU A 24 4.33 -31.23 -27.04
C LEU A 24 5.53 -30.90 -26.15
N CYS A 25 6.59 -31.72 -26.17
CA CYS A 25 7.84 -31.45 -25.43
C CYS A 25 8.55 -30.17 -25.90
N ARG A 26 8.53 -29.86 -27.21
CA ARG A 26 9.08 -28.58 -27.71
C ARG A 26 8.26 -27.38 -27.24
N ARG A 27 6.93 -27.47 -27.31
CA ARG A 27 6.04 -26.39 -26.85
C ARG A 27 6.15 -26.17 -25.35
N SER A 28 6.21 -27.24 -24.56
CA SER A 28 6.38 -27.14 -23.10
C SER A 28 7.76 -26.61 -22.73
N SER A 29 8.84 -27.02 -23.42
CA SER A 29 10.17 -26.41 -23.23
C SER A 29 10.19 -24.93 -23.55
N LEU A 30 9.51 -24.48 -24.61
CA LEU A 30 9.42 -23.06 -24.95
C LEU A 30 8.67 -22.26 -23.88
N LEU A 31 7.56 -22.79 -23.35
CA LEU A 31 6.83 -22.13 -22.27
C LEU A 31 7.67 -22.08 -20.99
N LEU A 32 8.38 -23.16 -20.65
CA LEU A 32 9.22 -23.22 -19.46
C LEU A 32 10.40 -22.25 -19.54
N THR A 33 11.04 -22.15 -20.71
CA THR A 33 12.14 -21.19 -20.94
C THR A 33 11.66 -19.75 -20.91
N LEU A 34 10.48 -19.47 -21.47
CA LEU A 34 9.88 -18.13 -21.43
C LEU A 34 9.49 -17.74 -19.99
N LEU A 35 8.91 -18.66 -19.23
CA LEU A 35 8.60 -18.46 -17.81
C LEU A 35 9.88 -18.23 -16.98
N GLY A 36 10.92 -19.03 -17.23
CA GLY A 36 12.23 -18.87 -16.60
C GLY A 36 12.85 -17.51 -16.91
N ALA A 37 12.81 -17.07 -18.16
CA ALA A 37 13.31 -15.76 -18.56
C ALA A 37 12.53 -14.61 -17.88
N LEU A 38 11.20 -14.73 -17.76
CA LEU A 38 10.36 -13.76 -17.07
C LEU A 38 10.72 -13.65 -15.58
N LEU A 39 10.92 -14.79 -14.91
CA LEU A 39 11.33 -14.84 -13.51
C LEU A 39 12.72 -14.20 -13.31
N VAL A 40 13.67 -14.48 -14.21
CA VAL A 40 15.01 -13.86 -14.16
C VAL A 40 14.92 -12.36 -14.36
N ALA A 41 14.10 -11.88 -15.30
CA ALA A 41 13.89 -10.45 -15.52
C ALA A 41 13.29 -9.76 -14.29
N LEU A 42 12.31 -10.40 -13.63
CA LEU A 42 11.74 -9.91 -12.36
C LEU A 42 12.79 -9.89 -11.24
N ALA A 43 13.58 -10.95 -11.10
CA ALA A 43 14.63 -11.02 -10.09
C ALA A 43 15.69 -9.93 -10.30
N LEU A 44 16.13 -9.69 -11.55
CA LEU A 44 17.01 -8.58 -11.91
C LEU A 44 16.38 -7.23 -11.59
N ARG A 45 15.10 -7.03 -11.90
CA ARG A 45 14.39 -5.78 -11.60
C ARG A 45 14.29 -5.54 -10.10
N VAL A 46 14.00 -6.58 -9.32
CA VAL A 46 13.96 -6.52 -7.86
C VAL A 46 15.35 -6.25 -7.30
N ALA A 47 16.38 -6.96 -7.76
CA ALA A 47 17.77 -6.74 -7.35
C ALA A 47 18.24 -5.32 -7.69
N HIS A 48 17.83 -4.78 -8.84
CA HIS A 48 18.10 -3.39 -9.23
C HIS A 48 17.39 -2.39 -8.29
N LEU A 49 16.13 -2.64 -7.94
CA LEU A 49 15.37 -1.82 -6.99
C LEU A 49 15.94 -1.91 -5.57
N GLN A 50 16.34 -3.10 -5.12
CA GLN A 50 16.93 -3.32 -3.79
C GLN A 50 18.36 -2.79 -3.72
N GLY A 51 19.16 -2.93 -4.78
CA GLY A 51 20.56 -2.47 -4.82
C GLY A 51 20.70 -0.95 -4.89
N LEU A 52 19.81 -0.24 -5.59
CA LEU A 52 19.87 1.22 -5.73
C LEU A 52 19.09 2.00 -4.67
N ARG A 53 18.12 1.38 -3.98
CA ARG A 53 17.27 2.03 -2.96
C ARG A 53 17.23 1.30 -1.61
N SER A 54 18.13 0.34 -1.36
CA SER A 54 18.24 -0.37 -0.08
C SER A 54 18.17 0.59 1.11
N ASP A 55 18.96 1.64 1.06
CA ASP A 55 19.14 2.53 2.23
C ASP A 55 17.90 3.40 2.45
N GLU A 56 17.32 3.98 1.39
CA GLU A 56 16.08 4.74 1.48
C GLU A 56 14.88 3.87 1.93
N LEU A 57 14.72 2.67 1.37
CA LEU A 57 13.61 1.78 1.71
C LEU A 57 13.74 1.23 3.13
N SER A 58 14.96 0.96 3.60
CA SER A 58 15.20 0.53 4.98
C SER A 58 14.91 1.66 5.99
N GLU A 59 15.28 2.90 5.68
CA GLU A 59 14.95 4.06 6.52
C GLU A 59 13.44 4.32 6.57
N VAL A 60 12.74 4.21 5.44
CA VAL A 60 11.28 4.37 5.39
C VAL A 60 10.57 3.27 6.16
N ALA A 61 11.00 2.02 6.01
CA ALA A 61 10.46 0.90 6.79
C ALA A 61 10.70 1.10 8.30
N ARG A 62 11.90 1.56 8.69
CA ARG A 62 12.23 1.86 10.09
C ARG A 62 11.36 2.99 10.66
N LYS A 63 11.08 4.04 9.87
CA LYS A 63 10.18 5.14 10.26
C LYS A 63 8.71 4.70 10.35
N GLN A 64 8.28 3.73 9.54
CA GLN A 64 6.90 3.24 9.51
C GLN A 64 6.59 2.18 10.58
N GLN A 65 7.60 1.47 11.10
CA GLN A 65 7.36 0.31 11.96
C GLN A 65 6.83 0.66 13.36
N LYS A 66 7.10 1.87 13.90
CA LYS A 66 6.55 2.32 15.19
C LYS A 66 6.38 3.83 15.23
N ARG A 67 5.17 4.32 15.00
CA ARG A 67 4.78 5.69 15.37
C ARG A 67 4.03 5.64 16.70
N LEU A 68 4.73 5.93 17.79
CA LEU A 68 4.13 6.10 19.12
C LEU A 68 3.48 7.49 19.15
N ILE A 69 2.18 7.54 18.90
CA ILE A 69 1.39 8.77 18.99
C ILE A 69 1.01 8.93 20.47
N HIS A 70 1.63 9.87 21.17
CA HIS A 70 1.22 10.25 22.51
C HIS A 70 -0.09 11.03 22.41
N LEU A 71 -1.20 10.42 22.82
CA LEU A 71 -2.46 11.14 22.96
C LEU A 71 -2.38 11.97 24.25
N PRO A 72 -2.46 13.32 24.16
CA PRO A 72 -2.48 14.15 25.36
C PRO A 72 -3.75 13.83 26.17
N ALA A 73 -3.58 13.67 27.48
CA ALA A 73 -4.72 13.53 28.38
C ALA A 73 -5.52 14.83 28.40
N ARG A 74 -6.85 14.72 28.32
CA ARG A 74 -7.74 15.88 28.39
C ARG A 74 -7.67 16.48 29.80
N PRO A 75 -7.35 17.78 29.97
CA PRO A 75 -7.40 18.43 31.27
C PRO A 75 -8.79 18.29 31.89
N GLY A 76 -8.83 18.05 33.20
CA GLY A 76 -10.07 17.98 33.96
C GLY A 76 -10.81 19.32 33.94
N ASN A 77 -12.13 19.27 34.06
CA ASN A 77 -12.97 20.46 34.15
C ASN A 77 -12.88 21.06 35.56
N ILE A 78 -12.73 22.39 35.65
CA ILE A 78 -12.70 23.12 36.91
C ILE A 78 -14.10 23.71 37.15
N PHE A 79 -14.70 23.37 38.29
CA PHE A 79 -16.01 23.85 38.70
C PHE A 79 -15.91 24.70 39.97
N ALA A 80 -16.64 25.81 40.01
CA ALA A 80 -16.89 26.55 41.25
C ALA A 80 -18.22 26.14 41.88
N ARG A 81 -18.22 25.96 43.20
CA ARG A 81 -19.43 25.67 43.97
C ARG A 81 -20.15 26.97 44.29
N THR A 82 -21.43 27.05 43.94
CA THR A 82 -22.32 28.18 44.20
C THR A 82 -23.54 27.70 45.01
N ARG A 83 -24.27 28.62 45.66
CA ARG A 83 -25.43 28.31 46.55
C ARG A 83 -26.50 27.40 45.94
N GLY A 84 -26.58 27.28 44.61
CA GLY A 84 -27.54 26.42 43.90
C GLY A 84 -26.94 25.38 42.95
N GLY A 85 -25.61 25.19 42.91
CA GLY A 85 -25.00 24.21 41.99
C GLY A 85 -23.52 24.44 41.68
N HIS A 86 -23.02 23.77 40.64
CA HIS A 86 -21.65 23.88 40.16
C HIS A 86 -21.61 24.65 38.82
N VAL A 87 -20.77 25.69 38.74
CA VAL A 87 -20.56 26.47 37.52
C VAL A 87 -19.21 26.08 36.92
N LEU A 88 -19.19 25.73 35.64
CA LEU A 88 -17.96 25.41 34.90
C LEU A 88 -17.15 26.70 34.68
N LEU A 89 -15.94 26.77 35.25
CA LEU A 89 -15.03 27.90 35.06
C LEU A 89 -14.04 27.66 33.92
N ALA A 90 -13.53 26.42 33.81
CA ALA A 90 -12.61 26.04 32.76
C ALA A 90 -12.91 24.61 32.31
N GLY A 91 -12.98 24.41 30.99
CA GLY A 91 -13.18 23.10 30.39
C GLY A 91 -12.50 23.03 29.04
N SER A 92 -12.08 21.84 28.65
CA SER A 92 -11.46 21.62 27.34
C SER A 92 -12.53 21.29 26.30
N ARG A 93 -12.54 21.94 25.14
CA ARG A 93 -13.43 21.61 24.01
C ARG A 93 -12.59 21.26 22.78
N GLN A 94 -13.04 20.26 22.02
CA GLN A 94 -12.43 19.92 20.74
C GLN A 94 -12.86 20.96 19.69
N VAL A 95 -11.89 21.64 19.10
CA VAL A 95 -12.10 22.63 18.04
C VAL A 95 -11.60 22.03 16.74
N PRO A 96 -12.45 21.87 15.71
CA PRO A 96 -11.99 21.47 14.39
C PRO A 96 -11.12 22.60 13.83
N CYS A 97 -9.88 22.30 13.49
CA CYS A 97 -8.96 23.23 12.85
C CYS A 97 -8.63 22.73 11.43
N ILE A 98 -8.52 23.67 10.50
CA ILE A 98 -8.07 23.41 9.13
C ILE A 98 -6.67 24.00 9.04
N TYR A 99 -5.71 23.18 8.62
CA TYR A 99 -4.33 23.61 8.41
C TYR A 99 -3.96 23.36 6.94
N ALA A 100 -3.36 24.35 6.30
CA ALA A 100 -2.86 24.25 4.93
C ALA A 100 -1.36 24.55 4.95
N ASP A 101 -0.55 23.59 4.54
CA ASP A 101 0.90 23.74 4.42
C ASP A 101 1.24 24.35 3.04
N PRO A 102 1.80 25.58 2.98
CA PRO A 102 2.13 26.24 1.72
C PRO A 102 3.21 25.50 0.93
N LEU A 103 4.09 24.73 1.59
CA LEU A 103 5.16 23.97 0.92
C LEU A 103 4.60 22.77 0.14
N LEU A 104 3.46 22.22 0.56
CA LEU A 104 2.81 21.09 -0.12
C LEU A 104 1.89 21.55 -1.27
N LEU A 105 1.32 22.75 -1.19
CA LEU A 105 0.41 23.28 -2.22
C LEU A 105 1.15 23.97 -3.38
N GLY A 106 2.32 24.56 -3.12
CA GLY A 106 3.02 25.41 -4.06
C GLY A 106 2.34 26.79 -4.23
N GLU A 107 3.13 27.83 -4.48
CA GLU A 107 2.64 29.22 -4.45
C GLU A 107 1.54 29.49 -5.49
N GLU A 108 1.60 28.81 -6.65
CA GLU A 108 0.63 28.97 -7.73
C GLU A 108 -0.80 28.57 -7.35
N LYS A 109 -0.95 27.61 -6.43
CA LYS A 109 -2.26 27.08 -6.01
C LYS A 109 -2.72 27.61 -4.66
N PHE A 110 -1.83 28.23 -3.89
CA PHE A 110 -2.12 28.73 -2.56
C PHE A 110 -3.08 29.93 -2.59
N ILE A 111 -2.76 30.96 -3.37
CA ILE A 111 -3.58 32.19 -3.50
C ILE A 111 -5.04 31.88 -3.93
N PRO A 112 -5.30 31.09 -5.00
CA PRO A 112 -6.68 30.78 -5.38
C PRO A 112 -7.41 29.88 -4.38
N ALA A 113 -6.69 29.08 -3.58
CA ALA A 113 -7.28 28.26 -2.53
C ALA A 113 -7.70 29.12 -1.31
N VAL A 114 -6.84 30.06 -0.89
CA VAL A 114 -7.14 31.01 0.19
C VAL A 114 -8.35 31.86 -0.16
N GLY A 115 -8.44 32.38 -1.39
CA GLY A 115 -9.59 33.17 -1.85
C GLY A 115 -10.92 32.41 -1.87
N LYS A 116 -10.90 31.08 -2.05
CA LYS A 116 -12.11 30.25 -1.96
C LYS A 116 -12.47 29.92 -0.51
N LEU A 117 -11.46 29.71 0.33
CA LEU A 117 -11.64 29.38 1.74
C LEU A 117 -12.07 30.58 2.59
N SER A 118 -11.60 31.79 2.27
CA SER A 118 -11.98 33.03 2.96
C SER A 118 -13.48 33.28 2.91
N GLY A 119 -14.13 33.02 1.76
CA GLY A 119 -15.59 33.14 1.61
C GLY A 119 -16.39 32.15 2.47
N ILE A 120 -15.83 30.99 2.80
CA ILE A 120 -16.48 29.96 3.63
C ILE A 120 -16.17 30.18 5.11
N LEU A 121 -14.95 30.62 5.43
CA LEU A 121 -14.48 30.84 6.79
C LEU A 121 -14.90 32.19 7.37
N GLY A 122 -15.33 33.13 6.52
CA GLY A 122 -15.74 34.48 6.95
C GLY A 122 -14.57 35.34 7.46
N ILE A 123 -13.33 34.94 7.17
CA ILE A 123 -12.09 35.64 7.54
C ILE A 123 -11.62 36.43 6.31
N PRO A 124 -11.30 37.74 6.45
CA PRO A 124 -10.76 38.52 5.33
C PRO A 124 -9.45 37.91 4.83
N ALA A 125 -9.28 37.83 3.50
CA ALA A 125 -8.11 37.19 2.88
C ALA A 125 -6.77 37.81 3.33
N GLU A 126 -6.79 39.08 3.73
CA GLU A 126 -5.65 39.84 4.25
C GLU A 126 -5.10 39.27 5.57
N GLU A 127 -5.96 38.78 6.47
CA GLU A 127 -5.54 38.13 7.72
C GLU A 127 -5.00 36.71 7.49
N ALA A 128 -5.42 36.04 6.40
CA ALA A 128 -4.93 34.72 6.03
C ALA A 128 -3.54 34.76 5.39
N GLU A 129 -3.17 35.87 4.74
CA GLU A 129 -1.83 36.08 4.17
C GLU A 129 -0.80 36.52 5.21
N ALA A 130 -1.22 37.12 6.32
CA ALA A 130 -0.35 37.59 7.40
C ALA A 130 0.29 36.46 8.24
N VAL A 131 -0.12 35.20 8.05
CA VAL A 131 0.41 34.02 8.77
C VAL A 131 1.50 33.30 7.96
N ARG A 132 2.02 33.92 6.90
CA ARG A 132 3.11 33.40 6.07
C ARG A 132 4.45 33.37 6.80
#